data_AF-A0A2V9U6L1-F1
#
_entry.id   AF-A0A2V9U6L1-F1
#
_cell.length_a   1.000
_cell.length_b   1.000
_cell.length_c   1.000
_cell.angle_alpha   90.00
_cell.angle_beta   90.00
_cell.angle_gamma   90.00
#
_symmetry.space_group_name_H-M   'P 1'
#
loop_
_entity.id
_entity.type
_entity.pdbx_description
1 polymer ?
#
loop_
_entity_poly.entity_id
_entity_poly.type
_entity_poly.pdbx_seq_one_letter_code
_entity_poly.pdbx_strand_id
1 'polypeptide(L)' 'MRKDPSDPSTSTPDSESGRKKKYSAPHFTRLTPEEAKAMLTATALPDSPVVRELLEWIAELEKRPTKA' A
#
# COMPACT_ATOMS: atom_id res chain seq x y z
N MET A 1 48.17 -13.17 -40.96
CA MET A 1 47.71 -11.77 -40.88
C MET A 1 46.53 -11.67 -41.84
N ARG A 2 45.29 -11.34 -41.49
CA ARG A 2 44.75 -10.40 -40.49
C ARG A 2 43.44 -11.00 -39.94
N LYS A 3 43.20 -10.89 -38.63
CA LYS A 3 41.85 -11.03 -38.06
C LYS A 3 41.26 -9.63 -38.12
N ASP A 4 40.13 -9.45 -38.78
CA ASP A 4 39.30 -8.26 -38.63
C ASP A 4 38.29 -8.55 -37.51
N PRO A 5 38.38 -7.94 -36.32
CA PRO A 5 37.34 -8.03 -35.32
C PRO A 5 36.61 -6.68 -35.32
N SER A 6 35.68 -6.48 -36.24
CA SER A 6 34.90 -5.24 -36.23
C SER A 6 33.52 -5.47 -36.80
N ASP A 7 32.66 -6.06 -35.98
CA ASP A 7 31.36 -5.45 -35.69
C ASP A 7 30.79 -6.11 -34.42
N PRO A 8 30.99 -5.56 -33.21
CA PRO A 8 30.05 -5.85 -32.15
C PRO A 8 28.73 -5.25 -32.61
N SER A 9 27.77 -6.10 -33.03
CA SER A 9 26.39 -5.68 -33.28
C SER A 9 26.03 -4.66 -32.22
N THR A 10 25.85 -3.43 -32.69
CA THR A 10 25.51 -2.31 -31.82
C THR A 10 24.08 -2.60 -31.38
N SER A 11 23.95 -3.31 -30.27
CA SER A 11 22.71 -3.43 -29.53
C SER A 11 22.39 -2.01 -29.11
N THR A 12 21.60 -1.32 -29.93
CA THR A 12 20.90 -0.11 -29.49
C THR A 12 20.24 -0.50 -28.18
N PRO A 13 20.59 0.11 -27.03
CA PRO A 13 19.65 0.06 -25.93
C PRO A 13 18.46 0.82 -26.49
N ASP A 14 17.39 0.10 -26.81
CA ASP A 14 16.08 0.70 -27.01
C ASP A 14 15.83 1.43 -25.68
N SER A 15 16.23 2.69 -25.69
CA SER A 15 15.89 3.64 -24.65
C SER A 15 14.44 3.95 -24.93
N GLU A 16 13.58 2.94 -24.70
CA GLU A 16 12.24 3.19 -24.24
C GLU A 16 12.48 4.03 -22.99
N SER A 17 12.48 5.35 -23.18
CA SER A 17 12.34 6.33 -22.12
C SER A 17 10.92 6.14 -21.60
N GLY A 18 10.66 4.96 -21.05
CA GLY A 18 9.46 4.57 -20.38
C GLY A 18 9.39 5.53 -19.22
N ARG A 19 8.60 6.59 -19.41
CA ARG A 19 8.31 7.59 -18.40
C ARG A 19 7.96 6.79 -17.15
N LYS A 20 8.87 6.71 -16.19
CA LYS A 20 8.64 6.00 -14.92
C LYS A 20 7.36 6.63 -14.38
N LYS A 21 6.25 5.89 -14.40
CA LYS A 21 4.99 6.35 -13.82
C LYS A 21 5.34 6.74 -12.39
N LYS A 22 5.09 8.00 -12.02
CA LYS A 22 5.35 8.44 -10.65
C LYS A 22 4.56 7.51 -9.73
N TYR A 23 5.24 7.00 -8.71
CA TYR A 23 4.57 6.20 -7.69
C TYR A 23 3.43 7.04 -7.10
N SER A 24 2.20 6.57 -7.27
CA SER A 24 1.03 7.12 -6.61
C SER A 24 0.76 6.25 -5.39
N ALA A 25 0.84 6.84 -4.20
CA ALA A 25 0.49 6.11 -3.00
C ALA A 25 -1.01 5.70 -3.06
N PRO A 26 -1.36 4.51 -2.55
CA PRO A 26 -2.76 4.14 -2.39
C PRO A 26 -3.44 5.15 -1.45
N HIS A 27 -4.63 5.59 -1.86
CA HIS A 27 -5.48 6.41 -1.00
C HIS A 27 -6.25 5.50 -0.06
N PHE A 28 -5.99 5.64 1.24
CA PHE A 28 -6.77 4.99 2.27
C PHE A 28 -7.89 5.93 2.73
N THR A 29 -9.12 5.41 2.77
CA THR A 29 -10.24 6.11 3.39
C THR A 29 -9.96 6.23 4.89
N ARG A 30 -9.95 7.46 5.41
CA ARG A 30 -9.84 7.71 6.84
C ARG A 30 -11.23 7.55 7.43
N LEU A 31 -11.43 6.46 8.19
CA LEU A 31 -12.66 6.22 8.90
C LEU A 31 -12.61 6.89 10.26
N THR A 32 -13.77 7.36 10.72
CA THR A 32 -13.95 7.66 12.14
C THR A 32 -13.96 6.36 12.96
N PRO A 33 -13.68 6.42 14.27
CA PRO A 33 -13.79 5.25 15.15
C PRO A 33 -15.16 4.56 15.06
N GLU A 34 -16.25 5.33 14.96
CA GLU A 34 -17.61 4.82 14.82
C GLU A 34 -17.82 4.07 13.50
N GLU A 35 -17.38 4.65 12.38
CA GLU A 35 -17.45 4.00 11.07
C GLU A 35 -16.60 2.72 11.01
N ALA A 36 -15.41 2.74 11.61
CA ALA A 36 -14.55 1.55 11.68
C ALA A 36 -15.22 0.42 12.46
N LYS A 37 -15.85 0.72 13.60
CA LYS A 37 -16.63 -0.26 14.37
C LYS A 37 -17.79 -0.82 13.54
N ALA A 38 -18.57 0.05 12.90
CA ALA A 38 -19.71 -0.36 12.07
C ALA A 38 -19.26 -1.31 10.94
N MET A 39 -18.17 -0.98 10.24
CA MET A 39 -17.63 -1.82 9.18
C MET A 39 -17.15 -3.18 9.71
N LEU A 40 -16.45 -3.22 10.84
CA LEU A 40 -15.99 -4.47 11.46
C LEU A 40 -17.18 -5.35 11.86
N THR A 41 -18.22 -4.77 12.45
CA THR A 41 -19.43 -5.52 12.82
C THR A 41 -20.24 -6.01 11.62
N ALA A 42 -20.23 -5.27 10.50
CA ALA A 42 -21.01 -5.60 9.32
C ALA A 42 -20.32 -6.62 8.40
N THR A 43 -18.98 -6.63 8.36
CA THR A 43 -18.22 -7.42 7.38
C THR A 43 -17.38 -8.53 7.99
N ALA A 44 -17.05 -8.45 9.29
CA ALA A 44 -16.18 -9.42 9.92
C ALA A 44 -16.99 -10.46 10.71
N LEU A 45 -16.46 -11.69 10.78
CA LEU A 45 -16.98 -12.73 11.66
C LEU A 45 -16.89 -12.22 13.11
N PRO A 46 -18.01 -12.04 13.82
CA PRO A 46 -18.03 -11.43 15.15
C PRO A 46 -17.21 -12.22 16.18
N ASP A 47 -16.99 -13.52 15.94
CA ASP A 47 -16.22 -14.40 16.81
C ASP A 47 -14.73 -14.48 16.48
N SER A 48 -14.26 -13.73 15.47
CA SER A 48 -12.82 -13.68 15.17
C SER A 48 -12.08 -12.98 16.31
N PRO A 49 -11.05 -13.62 16.91
CA PRO A 49 -10.28 -13.02 17.99
C PRO A 49 -9.62 -11.70 17.57
N VAL A 50 -9.25 -11.59 16.30
CA VAL A 50 -8.66 -10.38 15.71
C VAL A 50 -9.65 -9.22 15.69
N VAL A 51 -10.93 -9.48 15.39
CA VAL A 51 -11.97 -8.45 15.34
C VAL A 51 -12.25 -7.89 16.73
N ARG A 52 -12.28 -8.77 17.75
CA ARG A 52 -12.41 -8.36 19.14
C ARG A 52 -11.27 -7.45 19.60
N GLU A 53 -10.02 -7.83 19.32
CA GLU A 53 -8.85 -7.03 19.68
C GLU A 53 -8.88 -5.66 18.97
N LEU A 54 -9.28 -5.63 17.70
CA LEU A 54 -9.41 -4.38 16.95
C LEU A 54 -10.47 -3.45 17.55
N LEU A 55 -11.62 -3.99 17.93
CA LEU A 55 -12.69 -3.21 18.57
C LEU A 55 -12.25 -2.65 19.93
N GLU A 56 -11.49 -3.43 20.71
CA GLU A 56 -10.92 -2.99 21.97
C GLU A 56 -9.93 -1.84 21.77
N TRP A 57 -9.02 -1.94 20.80
CA TRP A 57 -8.08 -0.87 20.46
C TRP A 57 -8.79 0.41 20.02
N ILE A 58 -9.84 0.31 19.19
CA ILE A 58 -10.62 1.49 18.79
C ILE A 58 -11.26 2.15 20.02
N ALA A 59 -11.82 1.35 20.94
CA ALA A 59 -12.42 1.87 22.17
C ALA A 59 -11.37 2.52 23.10
N GLU A 60 -10.14 2.02 23.11
CA GLU A 60 -9.05 2.64 23.85
C GLU A 60 -8.63 3.99 23.23
N LEU A 61 -8.54 4.06 21.90
CA LEU A 61 -8.19 5.28 21.17
C LEU A 61 -9.21 6.41 21.39
N GLU A 62 -10.50 6.09 21.50
CA GLU A 62 -11.54 7.07 21.80
C GLU A 62 -11.43 7.68 23.20
N LYS A 63 -10.90 6.92 24.17
CA LYS A 63 -10.72 7.40 25.55
C LYS A 63 -9.51 8.29 25.71
N ARG A 64 -8.58 8.27 24.76
CA ARG A 64 -7.39 9.12 24.81
C ARG A 64 -7.80 10.55 24.47
N PRO A 65 -7.48 11.54 25.31
CA PRO A 65 -7.69 12.93 24.92
C PRO A 65 -6.83 13.19 23.70
N THR A 66 -7.47 13.44 22.56
CA THR A 66 -6.84 14.06 21.41
C THR A 66 -6.33 15.40 21.89
N LYS A 67 -5.02 15.49 22.16
CA LYS A 67 -4.36 16.79 22.33
C LYS A 67 -4.61 17.57 21.04
N ALA A 68 -5.54 18.51 21.11
CA ALA A 68 -5.75 19.56 20.13
C ALA A 68 -4.61 20.58 20.21
#